data_AF-A0A8T7K524-F1
#
_entry.id   AF-A0A8T7K524-F1
#
_cell.length_a   1.000
_cell.length_b   1.000
_cell.length_c   1.000
_cell.angle_alpha   90.00
_cell.angle_beta   90.00
_cell.angle_gamma   90.00
#
_symmetry.space_group_name_H-M   'P 1'
#
loop_
_entity.id
_entity.type
_entity.pdbx_description
1 polymer ?
#
loop_
_entity_poly.entity_id
_entity_poly.type
_entity_poly.pdbx_seq_one_letter_code
_entity_poly.pdbx_strand_id
1 'polypeptide(L)'
;MPTAREIRKRIRSVKNIAQITRALEAVSASRVRVAQSRAMSSRPYAEKAWEILLNIQKATQGRALHPLLTRRDEIKNVMMIVISSDRGLAGSYNTNILRVAERFVARLGKPAQYIAFGRKGRDTLARLRVNMVAEFSNPANPSASDVHPVAQIAIEEYLSGKVDEVFIAYTDFINMLSQRPVVLSLLPLSPYENTDEMVAEFVKETPKVTAGALIYEYEPNAAAILDEIVPRFTELQIYQAVLESQASEHAARMVAMRNASDNAKGLTDDLTLVYNKARQSAITSEILDIVGGANALQQTLKALAEAISDGEVPAQPLFAKPAPSAAAKANGKEDDLTRIEGIGPKIAAALKAAGLHTFGQLAQASEDELKAAIQAAGLRLAPSLPTWAEQASYAASGNWDGLKALQKTLVGGRKA
;
A
#
# COMPACT_ATOMS: atom_id res chain seq x y z
N MET A 1 -10.27 -18.93 22.35
CA MET A 1 -8.97 -18.88 21.65
C MET A 1 -9.23 -18.93 20.15
N PRO A 2 -8.42 -18.27 19.30
CA PRO A 2 -8.56 -18.37 17.85
C PRO A 2 -8.42 -19.84 17.40
N THR A 3 -9.22 -20.25 16.44
CA THR A 3 -9.23 -21.63 15.97
C THR A 3 -7.95 -21.94 15.17
N ALA A 4 -7.48 -23.19 15.17
CA ALA A 4 -6.31 -23.60 14.36
C ALA A 4 -6.47 -23.24 12.86
N ARG A 5 -7.72 -23.23 12.37
CA ARG A 5 -8.08 -22.80 11.01
C ARG A 5 -7.83 -21.30 10.78
N GLU A 6 -8.21 -20.44 11.72
CA GLU A 6 -7.97 -18.99 11.66
C GLU A 6 -6.47 -18.67 11.66
N ILE A 7 -5.71 -19.32 12.55
CA ILE A 7 -4.26 -19.12 12.63
C ILE A 7 -3.61 -19.55 11.31
N ARG A 8 -4.02 -20.68 10.73
CA ARG A 8 -3.53 -21.14 9.41
C ARG A 8 -3.83 -20.13 8.30
N LYS A 9 -5.03 -19.52 8.29
CA LYS A 9 -5.39 -18.47 7.32
C LYS A 9 -4.51 -17.23 7.51
N ARG A 10 -4.22 -16.85 8.76
CA ARG A 10 -3.35 -15.71 9.09
C ARG A 10 -1.91 -15.95 8.64
N ILE A 11 -1.35 -17.14 8.90
CA ILE A 11 -0.02 -17.56 8.41
C ILE A 11 0.07 -17.39 6.88
N ARG A 12 -0.93 -17.88 6.14
CA ARG A 12 -0.96 -17.76 4.67
C ARG A 12 -0.96 -16.30 4.23
N SER A 13 -1.78 -15.46 4.87
CA SER A 13 -1.84 -14.03 4.57
C SER A 13 -0.51 -13.33 4.82
N VAL A 14 0.16 -13.60 5.96
CA VAL A 14 1.45 -12.99 6.31
C VAL A 14 2.55 -13.47 5.36
N LYS A 15 2.56 -14.75 4.97
CA LYS A 15 3.48 -15.26 3.93
C LYS A 15 3.30 -14.54 2.59
N ASN A 16 2.06 -14.30 2.17
CA ASN A 16 1.79 -13.55 0.93
C ASN A 16 2.30 -12.11 1.04
N ILE A 17 2.09 -11.45 2.19
CA ILE A 17 2.63 -10.10 2.43
C ILE A 17 4.16 -10.12 2.33
N ALA A 18 4.84 -11.09 2.94
CA ALA A 18 6.29 -11.22 2.87
C ALA A 18 6.81 -11.39 1.43
N GLN A 19 6.10 -12.13 0.59
CA GLN A 19 6.45 -12.28 -0.83
C GLN A 19 6.30 -10.95 -1.59
N ILE A 20 5.20 -10.23 -1.37
CA ILE A 20 4.93 -8.94 -2.01
C ILE A 20 5.97 -7.90 -1.58
N THR A 21 6.27 -7.80 -0.28
CA THR A 21 7.27 -6.85 0.22
C THR A 21 8.65 -7.19 -0.30
N ARG A 22 9.00 -8.49 -0.40
CA ARG A 22 10.28 -8.92 -0.99
C ARG A 22 10.40 -8.56 -2.47
N ALA A 23 9.32 -8.68 -3.23
CA ALA A 23 9.28 -8.25 -4.63
C ALA A 23 9.42 -6.72 -4.75
N LEU A 24 8.71 -5.96 -3.91
CA LEU A 24 8.79 -4.49 -3.89
C LEU A 24 10.17 -3.97 -3.47
N GLU A 25 10.86 -4.67 -2.56
CA GLU A 25 12.25 -4.40 -2.20
C GLU A 25 13.15 -4.49 -3.44
N ALA A 26 13.08 -5.59 -4.18
CA ALA A 26 13.89 -5.80 -5.38
C ALA A 26 13.57 -4.78 -6.49
N VAL A 27 12.29 -4.48 -6.72
CA VAL A 27 11.86 -3.45 -7.68
C VAL A 27 12.40 -2.08 -7.28
N SER A 28 12.32 -1.72 -5.99
CA SER A 28 12.81 -0.44 -5.50
C SER A 28 14.33 -0.33 -5.64
N ALA A 29 15.08 -1.40 -5.34
CA ALA A 29 16.53 -1.45 -5.53
C ALA A 29 16.94 -1.20 -6.99
N SER A 30 16.21 -1.78 -7.95
CA SER A 30 16.43 -1.54 -9.38
C SER A 30 16.16 -0.07 -9.75
N ARG A 31 15.08 0.52 -9.21
CA ARG A 31 14.69 1.91 -9.48
C ARG A 31 15.67 2.94 -8.92
N VAL A 32 16.30 2.68 -7.77
CA VAL A 32 17.38 3.56 -7.26
C VAL A 32 18.51 3.68 -8.29
N ARG A 33 18.97 2.56 -8.86
CA ARG A 33 20.06 2.58 -9.86
C ARG A 33 19.69 3.38 -11.11
N VAL A 34 18.43 3.28 -11.55
CA VAL A 34 17.94 4.06 -12.70
C VAL A 34 17.92 5.56 -12.39
N ALA A 35 17.39 5.95 -11.23
CA ALA A 35 17.35 7.36 -10.82
C ALA A 35 18.77 7.94 -10.66
N GLN A 36 19.69 7.21 -10.03
CA GLN A 36 21.08 7.60 -9.91
C GLN A 36 21.77 7.74 -11.28
N SER A 37 21.59 6.78 -12.18
CA SER A 37 22.19 6.85 -13.51
C SER A 37 21.72 8.08 -14.28
N ARG A 38 20.44 8.46 -14.14
CA ARG A 38 19.89 9.68 -14.74
C ARG A 38 20.46 10.95 -14.10
N ALA A 39 20.56 10.98 -12.77
CA ALA A 39 21.16 12.09 -12.05
C ALA A 39 22.62 12.30 -12.50
N MET A 40 23.41 11.22 -12.57
CA MET A 40 24.78 11.24 -13.09
C MET A 40 24.85 11.73 -14.54
N SER A 41 23.92 11.31 -15.41
CA SER A 41 23.90 11.76 -16.82
C SER A 41 23.57 13.25 -16.99
N SER A 42 22.94 13.88 -15.99
CA SER A 42 22.63 15.32 -16.04
C SER A 42 23.81 16.20 -15.63
N ARG A 43 24.82 15.63 -14.94
CA ARG A 43 25.96 16.37 -14.39
C ARG A 43 26.77 17.15 -15.42
N PRO A 44 27.15 16.59 -16.59
CA PRO A 44 27.94 17.33 -17.56
C PRO A 44 27.25 18.61 -18.05
N TYR A 45 25.92 18.58 -18.18
CA TYR A 45 25.14 19.75 -18.57
C TYR A 45 25.10 20.79 -17.43
N ALA A 46 24.91 20.36 -16.19
CA ALA A 46 24.93 21.24 -15.01
C ALA A 46 26.30 21.92 -14.82
N GLU A 47 27.38 21.13 -14.91
CA GLU A 47 28.75 21.62 -14.81
C GLU A 47 29.04 22.67 -15.88
N LYS A 48 28.67 22.41 -17.15
CA LYS A 48 28.95 23.35 -18.23
C LYS A 48 28.09 24.62 -18.15
N ALA A 49 26.82 24.50 -17.77
CA ALA A 49 25.95 25.64 -17.56
C ALA A 49 26.45 26.53 -16.41
N TRP A 50 26.90 25.93 -15.30
CA TRP A 50 27.50 26.65 -14.19
C TRP A 50 28.83 27.32 -14.57
N GLU A 51 29.68 26.64 -15.33
CA GLU A 51 30.93 27.20 -15.86
C GLU A 51 30.67 28.47 -16.70
N ILE A 52 29.69 28.42 -17.61
CA ILE A 52 29.31 29.58 -18.43
C ILE A 52 28.79 30.73 -17.54
N LEU A 53 27.95 30.41 -16.55
CA LEU A 53 27.41 31.41 -15.62
C LEU A 53 28.53 32.11 -14.82
N LEU A 54 29.51 31.36 -14.32
CA LEU A 54 30.70 31.90 -13.64
C LEU A 54 31.59 32.74 -14.58
N ASN A 55 31.73 32.34 -15.84
CA ASN A 55 32.53 33.08 -16.82
C ASN A 55 31.88 34.42 -17.20
N ILE A 56 30.56 34.44 -17.40
CA ILE A 56 29.81 35.68 -17.66
C ILE A 56 29.85 36.60 -16.43
N GLN A 57 29.73 36.07 -15.22
CA GLN A 57 29.85 36.85 -13.98
C GLN A 57 31.22 37.54 -13.86
N LYS A 58 32.31 36.83 -14.16
CA LYS A 58 33.67 37.41 -14.17
C LYS A 58 33.82 38.50 -15.23
N ALA A 59 33.32 38.26 -16.45
CA ALA A 59 33.39 39.22 -17.55
C ALA A 59 32.63 40.53 -17.26
N THR A 60 31.59 40.45 -16.43
CA THR A 60 30.69 41.58 -16.09
C THR A 60 31.07 42.29 -14.80
N GLN A 61 32.25 41.97 -14.23
CA GLN A 61 32.77 42.52 -12.98
C GLN A 61 31.77 42.37 -11.81
N GLY A 62 31.00 41.29 -11.81
CA GLY A 62 30.04 40.99 -10.74
C GLY A 62 28.74 41.80 -10.77
N ARG A 63 28.49 42.64 -11.80
CA ARG A 63 27.18 43.27 -11.98
C ARG A 63 26.14 42.20 -12.37
N ALA A 64 25.04 42.13 -11.64
CA ALA A 64 23.95 41.23 -12.01
C ALA A 64 23.29 41.73 -13.30
N LEU A 65 23.57 41.05 -14.41
CA LEU A 65 22.99 41.38 -15.71
C LEU A 65 21.57 40.84 -15.91
N HIS A 66 21.11 39.96 -15.02
CA HIS A 66 19.85 39.25 -15.17
C HIS A 66 19.01 39.32 -13.88
N PRO A 67 17.69 39.58 -13.95
CA PRO A 67 16.84 39.70 -12.76
C PRO A 67 16.86 38.46 -11.85
N LEU A 68 16.91 37.26 -12.43
CA LEU A 68 17.01 36.00 -11.67
C LEU A 68 18.35 35.79 -10.94
N LEU A 69 19.37 36.62 -11.21
CA LEU A 69 20.65 36.63 -10.48
C LEU A 69 20.71 37.73 -9.40
N THR A 70 19.69 38.60 -9.35
CA THR A 70 19.70 39.80 -8.53
C THR A 70 18.93 39.55 -7.24
N ARG A 71 19.61 39.64 -6.09
CA ARG A 71 18.94 39.60 -4.77
C ARG A 71 18.03 40.81 -4.57
N ARG A 72 16.88 40.58 -3.93
CA ARG A 72 15.97 41.66 -3.50
C ARG A 72 16.47 42.23 -2.17
N ASP A 73 16.33 43.54 -1.99
CA ASP A 73 16.76 44.22 -0.75
C ASP A 73 15.92 43.83 0.47
N GLU A 74 14.64 43.51 0.24
CA GLU A 74 13.70 43.12 1.29
C GLU A 74 12.93 41.86 0.88
N ILE A 75 12.94 40.84 1.73
CA ILE A 75 12.20 39.59 1.52
C ILE A 75 10.85 39.70 2.25
N LYS A 76 9.76 39.79 1.48
CA LYS A 76 8.38 39.88 1.98
C LYS A 76 7.63 38.57 1.80
N ASN A 77 7.71 37.99 0.62
CA ASN A 77 7.00 36.77 0.26
C ASN A 77 7.98 35.73 -0.28
N VAL A 78 7.81 34.47 0.13
CA VAL A 78 8.66 33.37 -0.35
C VAL A 78 7.84 32.31 -1.05
N MET A 79 8.47 31.58 -1.96
CA MET A 79 7.91 30.37 -2.55
C MET A 79 8.66 29.14 -2.05
N MET A 80 7.92 28.06 -1.77
CA MET A 80 8.47 26.76 -1.38
C MET A 80 7.97 25.67 -2.33
N ILE A 81 8.89 25.13 -3.12
CA ILE A 81 8.65 23.95 -3.96
C ILE A 81 8.93 22.72 -3.11
N VAL A 82 7.93 21.88 -2.85
CA VAL A 82 8.09 20.66 -2.02
C VAL A 82 8.02 19.43 -2.92
N ILE A 83 9.13 18.70 -3.00
CA ILE A 83 9.21 17.42 -3.72
C ILE A 83 8.87 16.28 -2.76
N SER A 84 7.91 15.45 -3.18
CA SER A 84 7.40 14.31 -2.43
C SER A 84 7.05 13.15 -3.37
N SER A 85 6.67 12.01 -2.80
CA SER A 85 6.27 10.86 -3.60
C SER A 85 4.79 10.89 -4.00
N ASP A 86 4.47 10.21 -5.10
CA ASP A 86 3.07 9.90 -5.44
C ASP A 86 2.54 8.69 -4.66
N ARG A 87 3.41 7.73 -4.37
CA ARG A 87 3.06 6.45 -3.74
C ARG A 87 3.60 6.35 -2.31
N GLY A 88 2.89 5.65 -1.45
CA GLY A 88 3.30 5.40 -0.07
C GLY A 88 4.39 4.33 0.08
N LEU A 89 4.41 3.71 1.26
CA LEU A 89 5.30 2.60 1.62
C LEU A 89 6.80 2.92 1.58
N ALA A 90 7.16 4.20 1.67
CA ALA A 90 8.55 4.68 1.70
C ALA A 90 9.02 5.07 3.13
N GLY A 91 8.51 4.38 4.15
CA GLY A 91 8.81 4.70 5.54
C GLY A 91 8.43 6.14 5.90
N SER A 92 9.36 6.87 6.52
CA SER A 92 9.20 8.26 6.97
C SER A 92 9.58 9.31 5.92
N TYR A 93 9.91 8.91 4.68
CA TYR A 93 10.39 9.79 3.61
C TYR A 93 9.57 11.08 3.45
N ASN A 94 8.27 10.97 3.15
CA ASN A 94 7.42 12.13 2.91
C ASN A 94 7.26 13.01 4.17
N THR A 95 7.09 12.37 5.33
CA THR A 95 6.90 13.08 6.60
C THR A 95 8.13 13.90 6.96
N ASN A 96 9.33 13.37 6.69
CA ASN A 96 10.57 14.04 7.00
C ASN A 96 10.78 15.30 6.16
N ILE A 97 10.57 15.24 4.84
CA ILE A 97 10.76 16.41 3.98
C ILE A 97 9.71 17.49 4.24
N LEU A 98 8.44 17.11 4.44
CA LEU A 98 7.38 18.05 4.81
C LEU A 98 7.68 18.78 6.13
N ARG A 99 8.15 18.04 7.15
CA ARG A 99 8.54 18.63 8.45
C ARG A 99 9.73 19.58 8.32
N VAL A 100 10.68 19.29 7.43
CA VAL A 100 11.81 20.18 7.16
C VAL A 100 11.34 21.46 6.46
N ALA A 101 10.52 21.34 5.42
CA ALA A 101 9.96 22.48 4.71
C ALA A 101 9.11 23.40 5.63
N GLU A 102 8.25 22.79 6.46
CA GLU A 102 7.43 23.53 7.42
C GLU A 102 8.27 24.29 8.45
N ARG A 103 9.26 23.63 9.06
CA ARG A 103 10.15 24.27 10.04
C ARG A 103 10.98 25.39 9.42
N PHE A 104 11.41 25.22 8.17
CA PHE A 104 12.16 26.24 7.46
C PHE A 104 11.31 27.50 7.24
N VAL A 105 10.10 27.35 6.70
CA VAL A 105 9.18 28.47 6.49
C VAL A 105 8.78 29.13 7.81
N ALA A 106 8.49 28.33 8.85
CA ALA A 106 8.16 28.86 10.17
C ALA A 106 9.32 29.70 10.77
N ARG A 107 10.57 29.29 10.54
CA ARG A 107 11.76 30.02 10.99
C ARG A 107 12.00 31.32 10.21
N LEU A 108 11.70 31.32 8.91
CA LEU A 108 11.75 32.55 8.10
C LEU A 108 10.73 33.59 8.59
N GLY A 109 9.57 33.14 9.07
CA GLY A 109 8.52 34.04 9.60
C GLY A 109 7.88 34.92 8.53
N LYS A 110 7.99 34.52 7.25
CA LYS A 110 7.42 35.23 6.10
C LYS A 110 6.26 34.44 5.49
N PRO A 111 5.25 35.10 4.92
CA PRO A 111 4.22 34.44 4.10
C PRO A 111 4.86 33.59 3.00
N ALA A 112 4.42 32.32 2.91
CA ALA A 112 4.93 31.38 1.94
C ALA A 112 3.81 30.88 1.01
N GLN A 113 4.13 30.90 -0.28
CA GLN A 113 3.38 30.22 -1.33
C GLN A 113 4.02 28.86 -1.59
N TYR A 114 3.24 27.84 -1.93
CA TYR A 114 3.73 26.48 -2.11
C TYR A 114 3.45 25.95 -3.51
N ILE A 115 4.42 25.22 -4.06
CA ILE A 115 4.22 24.32 -5.20
C ILE A 115 4.43 22.89 -4.70
N ALA A 116 3.43 22.03 -4.88
CA ALA A 116 3.53 20.62 -4.51
C ALA A 116 3.94 19.77 -5.72
N PHE A 117 5.12 19.16 -5.68
CA PHE A 117 5.52 18.16 -6.67
C PHE A 117 5.41 16.76 -6.04
N GLY A 118 4.33 16.05 -6.36
CA GLY A 118 4.00 14.75 -5.80
C GLY A 118 2.74 14.76 -4.92
N ARG A 119 1.96 13.68 -5.04
CA ARG A 119 0.64 13.54 -4.40
C ARG A 119 0.69 13.59 -2.87
N LYS A 120 1.71 13.01 -2.22
CA LYS A 120 1.78 12.97 -0.75
C LYS A 120 2.04 14.33 -0.11
N GLY A 121 2.87 15.15 -0.76
CA GLY A 121 3.09 16.54 -0.39
C GLY A 121 1.82 17.35 -0.58
N ARG A 122 1.23 17.28 -1.77
CA ARG A 122 -0.05 17.93 -2.12
C ARG A 122 -1.14 17.65 -1.09
N ASP A 123 -1.42 16.38 -0.80
CA ASP A 123 -2.48 15.98 0.12
C ASP A 123 -2.24 16.54 1.54
N THR A 124 -0.97 16.68 1.95
CA THR A 124 -0.62 17.19 3.28
C THR A 124 -0.72 18.70 3.34
N LEU A 125 -0.19 19.41 2.34
CA LEU A 125 -0.28 20.87 2.23
C LEU A 125 -1.74 21.33 2.13
N ALA A 126 -2.57 20.61 1.35
CA ALA A 126 -4.00 20.88 1.28
C ALA A 126 -4.71 20.73 2.64
N ARG A 127 -4.36 19.71 3.44
CA ARG A 127 -4.91 19.54 4.81
C ARG A 127 -4.49 20.67 5.75
N LEU A 128 -3.26 21.17 5.60
CA LEU A 128 -2.74 22.31 6.36
C LEU A 128 -3.34 23.65 5.93
N ARG A 129 -4.08 23.68 4.82
CA ARG A 129 -4.69 24.90 4.24
C ARG A 129 -3.67 26.01 3.98
N VAL A 130 -2.45 25.63 3.59
CA VAL A 130 -1.44 26.60 3.13
C VAL A 130 -1.81 27.15 1.75
N ASN A 131 -1.21 28.28 1.39
CA ASN A 131 -1.39 28.86 0.06
C ASN A 131 -0.62 28.05 -0.99
N MET A 132 -1.28 27.07 -1.61
CA MET A 132 -0.71 26.23 -2.66
C MET A 132 -1.11 26.76 -4.03
N VAL A 133 -0.14 27.25 -4.80
CA VAL A 133 -0.33 27.93 -6.09
C VAL A 133 -0.46 26.93 -7.24
N ALA A 134 0.28 25.81 -7.16
CA ALA A 134 0.24 24.76 -8.16
C ALA A 134 0.53 23.38 -7.55
N GLU A 135 0.05 22.34 -8.24
CA GLU A 135 0.31 20.95 -7.91
C GLU A 135 0.70 20.16 -9.17
N PHE A 136 1.65 19.24 -9.01
CA PHE A 136 2.15 18.38 -10.08
C PHE A 136 2.30 16.95 -9.56
N SER A 137 2.18 15.97 -10.46
CA SER A 137 2.46 14.57 -10.13
C SER A 137 3.96 14.28 -10.23
N ASN A 138 4.44 13.27 -9.52
CA ASN A 138 5.83 12.83 -9.58
C ASN A 138 5.91 11.46 -10.32
N PRO A 139 6.00 11.46 -11.67
CA PRO A 139 5.95 10.25 -12.45
C PRO A 139 7.19 9.38 -12.20
N ALA A 140 7.03 8.05 -12.29
CA ALA A 140 8.12 7.10 -12.02
C ALA A 140 9.34 7.22 -12.96
N ASN A 141 9.19 7.91 -14.08
CA ASN A 141 10.25 8.21 -15.04
C ASN A 141 10.12 9.69 -15.43
N PRO A 142 10.61 10.63 -14.60
CA PRO A 142 10.48 12.05 -14.87
C PRO A 142 11.36 12.44 -16.05
N SER A 143 10.90 13.45 -16.76
CA SER A 143 11.54 14.10 -17.90
C SER A 143 11.63 15.60 -17.64
N ALA A 144 12.44 16.31 -18.43
CA ALA A 144 12.54 17.77 -18.32
C ALA A 144 11.17 18.45 -18.51
N SER A 145 10.33 17.95 -19.43
CA SER A 145 8.99 18.48 -19.66
C SER A 145 8.04 18.35 -18.47
N ASP A 146 8.27 17.42 -17.54
CA ASP A 146 7.47 17.31 -16.31
C ASP A 146 7.81 18.42 -15.31
N VAL A 147 9.03 18.96 -15.39
CA VAL A 147 9.58 19.96 -14.48
C VAL A 147 9.48 21.37 -15.05
N HIS A 148 9.49 21.52 -16.37
CA HIS A 148 9.39 22.80 -17.05
C HIS A 148 8.25 23.71 -16.54
N PRO A 149 7.00 23.23 -16.34
CA PRO A 149 5.94 24.08 -15.81
C PRO A 149 6.19 24.55 -14.37
N VAL A 150 6.89 23.75 -13.56
CA VAL A 150 7.26 24.13 -12.18
C VAL A 150 8.25 25.29 -12.21
N ALA A 151 9.28 25.16 -13.06
CA ALA A 151 10.31 26.18 -13.24
C ALA A 151 9.70 27.48 -13.77
N GLN A 152 8.83 27.38 -14.77
CA GLN A 152 8.16 28.52 -15.38
C GLN A 152 7.35 29.32 -14.35
N ILE A 153 6.51 28.66 -13.55
CA ILE A 153 5.71 29.35 -12.50
C ILE A 153 6.63 30.02 -11.48
N ALA A 154 7.67 29.33 -11.01
CA ALA A 154 8.61 29.89 -10.04
C ALA A 154 9.34 31.13 -10.58
N ILE A 155 9.76 31.08 -11.84
CA ILE A 155 10.43 32.19 -12.54
C ILE A 155 9.47 33.37 -12.72
N GLU A 156 8.25 33.13 -13.22
CA GLU A 156 7.26 34.18 -13.47
C GLU A 156 6.83 34.90 -12.16
N GLU A 157 6.60 34.14 -11.09
CA GLU A 157 6.25 34.69 -9.78
C GLU A 157 7.40 35.53 -9.19
N TYR A 158 8.66 35.12 -9.42
CA TYR A 158 9.84 35.89 -9.00
C TYR A 158 10.03 37.17 -9.82
N LEU A 159 9.91 37.08 -11.15
CA LEU A 159 10.09 38.21 -12.06
C LEU A 159 8.99 39.25 -11.88
N SER A 160 7.76 38.82 -11.61
CA SER A 160 6.62 39.71 -11.31
C SER A 160 6.71 40.37 -9.93
N GLY A 161 7.64 39.95 -9.07
CA GLY A 161 7.81 40.49 -7.72
C GLY A 161 6.73 40.05 -6.73
N LYS A 162 5.95 39.01 -7.07
CA LYS A 162 4.99 38.40 -6.13
C LYS A 162 5.71 37.58 -5.07
N VAL A 163 6.87 36.99 -5.42
CA VAL A 163 7.78 36.33 -4.50
C VAL A 163 9.18 36.90 -4.64
N ASP A 164 9.87 37.05 -3.52
CA ASP A 164 11.20 37.67 -3.43
C ASP A 164 12.31 36.62 -3.37
N GLU A 165 11.99 35.40 -2.95
CA GLU A 165 12.88 34.23 -2.92
C GLU A 165 12.09 32.95 -3.19
N VAL A 166 12.74 32.00 -3.88
CA VAL A 166 12.19 30.67 -4.16
C VAL A 166 13.11 29.61 -3.57
N PHE A 167 12.53 28.71 -2.79
CA PHE A 167 13.20 27.58 -2.17
C PHE A 167 12.70 26.26 -2.73
N ILE A 168 13.56 25.24 -2.70
CA ILE A 168 13.22 23.86 -3.05
C ILE A 168 13.53 22.93 -1.88
N ALA A 169 12.49 22.30 -1.34
CA ALA A 169 12.59 21.26 -0.33
C ALA A 169 12.54 19.89 -1.02
N TYR A 170 13.65 19.16 -0.95
CA TYR A 170 13.80 17.86 -1.57
C TYR A 170 14.68 16.95 -0.69
N THR A 171 14.80 15.66 -1.02
CA THR A 171 15.59 14.72 -0.22
C THR A 171 16.85 14.27 -0.94
N ASP A 172 17.99 14.71 -0.44
CA ASP A 172 19.31 14.34 -0.94
C ASP A 172 19.61 12.85 -0.72
N PHE A 173 20.12 12.22 -1.78
CA PHE A 173 20.51 10.82 -1.79
C PHE A 173 22.00 10.70 -1.44
N ILE A 174 22.29 10.37 -0.17
CA ILE A 174 23.67 10.09 0.25
C ILE A 174 24.02 8.64 -0.08
N ASN A 175 23.22 7.69 0.40
CA ASN A 175 23.37 6.27 0.12
C ASN A 175 22.06 5.50 0.38
N MET A 176 22.08 4.18 0.21
CA MET A 176 20.89 3.33 0.36
C MET A 176 20.25 3.37 1.76
N LEU A 177 21.00 3.71 2.80
CA LEU A 177 20.54 3.75 4.19
C LEU A 177 20.35 5.17 4.72
N SER A 178 21.05 6.16 4.14
CA SER A 178 21.04 7.55 4.57
C SER A 178 20.47 8.43 3.46
N GLN A 179 19.35 9.09 3.76
CA GLN A 179 18.70 10.10 2.92
C GLN A 179 18.49 11.35 3.77
N ARG A 180 18.88 12.52 3.25
CA ARG A 180 18.86 13.76 4.02
C ARG A 180 17.83 14.73 3.45
N PRO A 181 16.72 15.02 4.15
CA PRO A 181 15.81 16.08 3.72
C PRO A 181 16.49 17.44 3.91
N VAL A 182 16.52 18.24 2.84
CA VAL A 182 17.19 19.53 2.81
C VAL A 182 16.31 20.58 2.12
N VAL A 183 16.63 21.85 2.34
CA VAL A 183 16.03 22.99 1.64
C VAL A 183 17.16 23.78 0.99
N LEU A 184 17.01 24.10 -0.29
CA LEU A 184 17.93 24.96 -1.01
C LEU A 184 17.24 26.24 -1.41
N SER A 185 18.03 27.31 -1.54
CA SER A 185 17.64 28.47 -2.34
C SER A 185 17.78 28.14 -3.82
N LEU A 186 16.71 28.37 -4.57
CA LEU A 186 16.63 28.17 -6.02
C LEU A 186 16.71 29.50 -6.77
N LEU A 187 15.93 30.51 -6.33
CA LEU A 187 15.97 31.87 -6.87
C LEU A 187 16.06 32.88 -5.72
N PRO A 188 16.86 33.95 -5.87
CA PRO A 188 17.77 34.23 -6.99
C PRO A 188 18.92 33.23 -7.05
N LEU A 189 19.35 32.89 -8.27
CA LEU A 189 20.58 32.12 -8.45
C LEU A 189 21.75 33.00 -8.03
N SER A 190 22.46 32.61 -6.97
CA SER A 190 23.60 33.34 -6.47
C SER A 190 24.89 32.57 -6.76
N PRO A 191 25.68 32.98 -7.77
CA PRO A 191 27.06 32.53 -7.89
C PRO A 191 28.01 33.27 -6.93
N TYR A 192 27.50 34.21 -6.13
CA TYR A 192 28.30 35.15 -5.33
C TYR A 192 28.83 34.58 -4.02
N GLU A 193 28.30 33.46 -3.53
CA GLU A 193 28.68 32.89 -2.24
C GLU A 193 29.26 31.48 -2.42
N ASN A 194 30.59 31.36 -2.31
CA ASN A 194 31.30 30.10 -2.07
C ASN A 194 31.02 29.51 -0.66
N THR A 195 29.98 29.99 0.02
CA THR A 195 29.71 29.74 1.45
C THR A 195 28.52 28.81 1.66
N ASP A 196 27.67 28.61 0.65
CA ASP A 196 26.73 27.49 0.66
C ASP A 196 27.46 26.23 0.21
N GLU A 197 28.07 25.53 1.17
CA GLU A 197 28.59 24.16 1.01
C GLU A 197 27.56 23.22 0.35
N MET A 198 26.27 23.59 0.35
CA MET A 198 25.18 22.86 -0.27
C MET A 198 25.15 22.95 -1.80
N VAL A 199 25.53 24.07 -2.44
CA VAL A 199 25.62 24.13 -3.92
C VAL A 199 26.80 23.27 -4.41
N ALA A 200 27.85 23.18 -3.60
CA ALA A 200 28.98 22.27 -3.82
C ALA A 200 28.64 20.79 -3.57
N GLU A 201 27.51 20.47 -2.90
CA GLU A 201 27.06 19.09 -2.66
C GLU A 201 26.39 18.49 -3.92
N PHE A 202 25.66 19.29 -4.72
CA PHE A 202 25.10 18.88 -6.03
C PHE A 202 26.17 18.67 -7.10
N VAL A 203 27.21 19.50 -7.05
CA VAL A 203 28.35 19.41 -7.94
C VAL A 203 29.53 18.91 -7.14
N LYS A 204 29.43 17.63 -6.74
CA LYS A 204 30.54 16.89 -6.15
C LYS A 204 31.72 16.98 -7.12
N GLU A 205 32.67 17.84 -6.78
CA GLU A 205 33.77 18.29 -7.64
C GLU A 205 33.32 19.06 -8.89
N THR A 206 32.62 20.20 -8.74
CA THR A 206 32.87 21.26 -9.75
C THR A 206 34.37 21.48 -9.75
N PRO A 207 35.07 21.40 -10.89
CA PRO A 207 36.43 21.88 -10.94
C PRO A 207 36.38 23.28 -10.34
N LYS A 208 37.18 23.54 -9.28
CA LYS A 208 37.58 24.91 -8.97
C LYS A 208 37.92 25.46 -10.34
N VAL A 209 37.19 26.49 -10.79
CA VAL A 209 37.44 27.07 -12.11
C VAL A 209 38.88 27.56 -12.04
N THR A 210 39.81 26.67 -12.39
CA THR A 210 41.18 26.97 -12.69
C THR A 210 40.98 28.00 -13.75
N ALA A 211 41.54 29.18 -13.52
CA ALA A 211 41.49 30.29 -14.43
C ALA A 211 42.25 29.94 -15.72
N GLY A 212 41.83 28.88 -16.43
CA GLY A 212 42.18 28.60 -17.79
C GLY A 212 41.35 29.56 -18.62
N ALA A 213 41.87 30.79 -18.73
CA ALA A 213 42.06 31.59 -19.93
C ALA A 213 41.21 31.32 -21.20
N LEU A 214 39.96 30.85 -21.07
CA LEU A 214 39.02 30.79 -22.19
C LEU A 214 38.33 32.15 -22.26
N ILE A 215 38.79 32.97 -23.20
CA ILE A 215 38.12 34.21 -23.57
C ILE A 215 36.92 33.81 -24.42
N TYR A 216 35.72 33.97 -23.87
CA TYR A 216 34.48 33.75 -24.60
C TYR A 216 34.11 35.02 -25.38
N GLU A 217 33.79 34.84 -26.65
CA GLU A 217 33.06 35.83 -27.44
C GLU A 217 31.56 35.50 -27.35
N TYR A 218 30.76 36.50 -26.97
CA TYR A 218 29.34 36.32 -26.69
C TYR A 218 28.51 36.89 -27.82
N GLU A 219 27.86 36.02 -28.59
CA GLU A 219 26.96 36.41 -29.68
C GLU A 219 25.51 36.08 -29.31
N PRO A 220 24.55 37.04 -29.39
CA PRO A 220 24.72 38.44 -29.79
C PRO A 220 25.31 39.34 -28.69
N ASN A 221 25.10 39.01 -27.42
CA ASN A 221 25.75 39.64 -26.25
C ASN A 221 25.55 38.77 -25.00
N ALA A 222 26.26 39.09 -23.92
CA ALA A 222 26.20 38.34 -22.66
C ALA A 222 24.81 38.32 -22.00
N ALA A 223 24.03 39.40 -22.10
CA ALA A 223 22.69 39.46 -21.50
C ALA A 223 21.71 38.52 -22.21
N ALA A 224 21.69 38.53 -23.53
CA ALA A 224 20.86 37.63 -24.34
C ALA A 224 21.18 36.14 -24.08
N ILE A 225 22.44 35.81 -23.82
CA ILE A 225 22.84 34.45 -23.44
C ILE A 225 22.32 34.10 -22.05
N LEU A 226 22.39 35.03 -21.09
CA LEU A 226 21.84 34.81 -19.74
C LEU A 226 20.33 34.62 -19.76
N ASP A 227 19.60 35.36 -20.59
CA ASP A 227 18.14 35.23 -20.75
C ASP A 227 17.72 33.80 -21.15
N GLU A 228 18.58 33.07 -21.89
CA GLU A 228 18.34 31.68 -22.28
C GLU A 228 18.91 30.66 -21.27
N ILE A 229 20.12 30.89 -20.76
CA ILE A 229 20.82 29.92 -19.92
C ILE A 229 20.24 29.89 -18.50
N VAL A 230 19.95 31.06 -17.93
CA VAL A 230 19.54 31.15 -16.53
C VAL A 230 18.23 30.41 -16.26
N PRO A 231 17.14 30.61 -17.04
CA PRO A 231 15.92 29.82 -16.89
C PRO A 231 16.13 28.30 -17.03
N ARG A 232 16.93 27.89 -18.04
CA ARG A 232 17.21 26.46 -18.27
C ARG A 232 18.04 25.85 -17.15
N PHE A 233 18.94 26.62 -16.56
CA PHE A 233 19.72 26.18 -15.40
C PHE A 233 18.83 26.02 -14.16
N THR A 234 17.88 26.93 -13.92
CA THR A 234 16.87 26.78 -12.87
C THR A 234 16.02 25.53 -13.08
N GLU A 235 15.56 25.26 -14.32
CA GLU A 235 14.83 24.04 -14.66
C GLU A 235 15.65 22.78 -14.38
N LEU A 236 16.92 22.79 -14.77
CA LEU A 236 17.85 21.68 -14.52
C LEU A 236 18.03 21.41 -13.03
N GLN A 237 18.17 22.45 -12.19
CA GLN A 237 18.32 22.27 -10.74
C GLN A 237 17.08 21.60 -10.13
N ILE A 238 15.87 22.00 -10.55
CA ILE A 238 14.64 21.32 -10.11
C ILE A 238 14.63 19.88 -10.61
N TYR A 239 15.02 19.62 -11.86
CA TYR A 239 15.07 18.27 -12.42
C TYR A 239 16.04 17.37 -11.67
N GLN A 240 17.22 17.86 -11.30
CA GLN A 240 18.18 17.14 -10.46
C GLN A 240 17.61 16.84 -9.08
N ALA A 241 17.00 17.83 -8.42
CA ALA A 241 16.35 17.64 -7.12
C ALA A 241 15.22 16.59 -7.17
N VAL A 242 14.48 16.51 -8.29
CA VAL A 242 13.48 15.45 -8.52
C VAL A 242 14.14 14.09 -8.65
N LEU A 243 15.21 13.95 -9.45
CA LEU A 243 15.93 12.69 -9.63
C LEU A 243 16.58 12.19 -8.33
N GLU A 244 17.21 13.07 -7.56
CA GLU A 244 17.78 12.75 -6.25
C GLU A 244 16.69 12.34 -5.25
N SER A 245 15.58 13.09 -5.24
CA SER A 245 14.42 12.73 -4.43
C SER A 245 13.84 11.36 -4.78
N GLN A 246 13.81 10.99 -6.07
CA GLN A 246 13.37 9.66 -6.49
C GLN A 246 14.34 8.56 -6.08
N ALA A 247 15.65 8.78 -6.18
CA ALA A 247 16.64 7.84 -5.68
C ALA A 247 16.46 7.63 -4.16
N SER A 248 16.31 8.72 -3.41
CA SER A 248 16.02 8.70 -1.96
C SER A 248 14.70 8.00 -1.63
N GLU A 249 13.63 8.27 -2.38
CA GLU A 249 12.33 7.65 -2.20
C GLU A 249 12.41 6.13 -2.39
N HIS A 250 13.05 5.69 -3.47
CA HIS A 250 13.22 4.27 -3.77
C HIS A 250 14.12 3.56 -2.77
N ALA A 251 15.15 4.23 -2.26
CA ALA A 251 16.00 3.68 -1.20
C ALA A 251 15.24 3.52 0.12
N ALA A 252 14.53 4.57 0.55
CA ALA A 252 13.68 4.53 1.74
C ALA A 252 12.59 3.45 1.63
N ARG A 253 11.97 3.30 0.45
CA ARG A 253 11.02 2.23 0.17
C ARG A 253 11.66 0.85 0.22
N MET A 254 12.84 0.67 -0.37
CA MET A 254 13.56 -0.60 -0.31
C MET A 254 13.82 -1.02 1.15
N VAL A 255 14.32 -0.10 1.99
CA VAL A 255 14.56 -0.35 3.42
C VAL A 255 13.25 -0.68 4.15
N ALA A 256 12.18 0.10 3.91
CA ALA A 256 10.88 -0.16 4.52
C ALA A 256 10.31 -1.54 4.12
N MET A 257 10.47 -1.95 2.86
CA MET A 257 10.03 -3.24 2.36
C MET A 257 10.88 -4.40 2.88
N ARG A 258 12.19 -4.21 3.03
CA ARG A 258 13.08 -5.19 3.67
C ARG A 258 12.66 -5.43 5.11
N ASN A 259 12.51 -4.36 5.90
CA ASN A 259 12.06 -4.45 7.29
C ASN A 259 10.67 -5.09 7.40
N ALA A 260 9.74 -4.75 6.50
CA ALA A 260 8.42 -5.38 6.45
C ALA A 260 8.50 -6.88 6.13
N SER A 261 9.39 -7.29 5.22
CA SER A 261 9.60 -8.70 4.85
C SER A 261 10.17 -9.50 6.02
N ASP A 262 11.16 -8.95 6.71
CA ASP A 262 11.80 -9.62 7.85
C ASP A 262 10.85 -9.69 9.05
N ASN A 263 10.07 -8.63 9.32
CA ASN A 263 8.99 -8.66 10.32
C ASN A 263 7.90 -9.69 9.99
N ALA A 264 7.54 -9.82 8.71
CA ALA A 264 6.55 -10.81 8.28
C ALA A 264 7.05 -12.25 8.44
N LYS A 265 8.35 -12.50 8.25
CA LYS A 265 8.96 -13.82 8.53
C LYS A 265 8.91 -14.14 10.02
N GLY A 266 9.35 -13.21 10.89
CA GLY A 266 9.27 -13.40 12.35
C GLY A 266 7.84 -13.68 12.82
N LEU A 267 6.87 -12.89 12.34
CA LEU A 267 5.45 -13.13 12.66
C LEU A 267 4.93 -14.48 12.13
N THR A 268 5.45 -14.94 11.00
CA THR A 268 5.10 -16.27 10.45
C THR A 268 5.59 -17.38 11.37
N ASP A 269 6.81 -17.25 11.91
CA ASP A 269 7.40 -18.23 12.82
C ASP A 269 6.61 -18.28 14.15
N ASP A 270 6.30 -17.12 14.73
CA ASP A 270 5.47 -17.00 15.93
C ASP A 270 4.09 -17.63 15.74
N LEU A 271 3.39 -17.29 14.65
CA LEU A 271 2.08 -17.85 14.34
C LEU A 271 2.15 -19.36 14.11
N THR A 272 3.27 -19.87 13.59
CA THR A 272 3.47 -21.31 13.39
C THR A 272 3.57 -22.06 14.73
N LEU A 273 4.27 -21.48 15.71
CA LEU A 273 4.31 -22.02 17.08
C LEU A 273 2.91 -22.04 17.71
N VAL A 274 2.17 -20.94 17.62
CA VAL A 274 0.80 -20.84 18.15
C VAL A 274 -0.13 -21.84 17.44
N TYR A 275 0.00 -22.01 16.13
CA TYR A 275 -0.76 -22.99 15.36
C TYR A 275 -0.47 -24.42 15.82
N ASN A 276 0.80 -24.78 16.00
CA ASN A 276 1.18 -26.12 16.45
C ASN A 276 0.64 -26.42 17.85
N LYS A 277 0.69 -25.45 18.77
CA LYS A 277 0.10 -25.57 20.11
C LYS A 277 -1.42 -25.73 20.05
N ALA A 278 -2.11 -24.93 19.26
CA ALA A 278 -3.56 -25.04 19.08
C ALA A 278 -3.96 -26.38 18.43
N ARG A 279 -3.17 -26.86 17.46
CA ARG A 279 -3.36 -28.18 16.83
C ARG A 279 -3.18 -29.31 17.83
N GLN A 280 -2.12 -29.29 18.64
CA GLN A 280 -1.89 -30.28 19.68
C GLN A 280 -3.02 -30.30 20.70
N SER A 281 -3.45 -29.13 21.19
CA SER A 281 -4.57 -29.02 22.11
C SER A 281 -5.86 -29.60 21.51
N ALA A 282 -6.14 -29.34 20.23
CA ALA A 282 -7.32 -29.89 19.55
C ALA A 282 -7.24 -31.42 19.45
N ILE A 283 -6.08 -31.98 19.05
CA ILE A 283 -5.86 -33.44 18.99
C ILE A 283 -6.03 -34.07 20.37
N THR A 284 -5.46 -33.46 21.43
CA THR A 284 -5.62 -33.97 22.80
C THR A 284 -7.07 -33.94 23.24
N SER A 285 -7.82 -32.88 22.96
CA SER A 285 -9.26 -32.81 23.25
C SER A 285 -10.04 -33.89 22.49
N GLU A 286 -9.77 -34.09 21.19
CA GLU A 286 -10.40 -35.15 20.40
C GLU A 286 -10.10 -36.54 20.96
N ILE A 287 -8.87 -36.81 21.39
CA ILE A 287 -8.49 -38.09 22.04
C ILE A 287 -9.23 -38.26 23.37
N LEU A 288 -9.28 -37.21 24.21
CA LEU A 288 -9.99 -37.25 25.49
C LEU A 288 -11.49 -37.49 25.30
N ASP A 289 -12.11 -36.90 24.28
CA ASP A 289 -13.52 -37.13 23.95
C ASP A 289 -13.76 -38.57 23.49
N ILE A 290 -12.88 -39.15 22.66
CA ILE A 290 -12.96 -40.55 22.20
C ILE A 290 -12.81 -41.51 23.39
N VAL A 291 -11.79 -41.31 24.23
CA VAL A 291 -11.53 -42.16 25.40
C VAL A 291 -12.66 -42.01 26.43
N GLY A 292 -13.16 -40.79 26.66
CA GLY A 292 -14.30 -40.53 27.51
C GLY A 292 -15.57 -41.24 27.03
N GLY A 293 -15.86 -41.18 25.72
CA GLY A 293 -16.97 -41.89 25.11
C GLY A 293 -16.84 -43.42 25.18
N ALA A 294 -15.64 -43.95 24.91
CA ALA A 294 -15.36 -45.38 25.02
C ALA A 294 -15.51 -45.90 26.46
N ASN A 295 -14.98 -45.16 27.44
CA ASN A 295 -15.13 -45.51 28.86
C ASN A 295 -16.59 -45.45 29.33
N ALA A 296 -17.35 -44.45 28.90
CA ALA A 296 -18.78 -44.37 29.20
C ALA A 296 -19.53 -45.59 28.64
N LEU A 297 -19.24 -45.99 27.40
CA LEU A 297 -19.81 -47.20 26.81
C LEU A 297 -19.42 -48.46 27.59
N GLN A 298 -18.16 -48.62 27.96
CA GLN A 298 -17.69 -49.76 28.73
C GLN A 298 -18.36 -49.85 30.12
N GLN A 299 -18.55 -48.71 30.79
CA GLN A 299 -19.30 -48.65 32.05
C GLN A 299 -20.76 -49.06 31.87
N THR A 300 -21.42 -48.58 30.80
CA THR A 300 -22.80 -49.00 30.51
C THR A 300 -22.91 -50.50 30.25
N LEU A 301 -21.96 -51.10 29.51
CA LEU A 301 -21.93 -52.54 29.25
C LEU A 301 -21.70 -53.34 30.54
N LYS A 302 -20.82 -52.87 31.42
CA LYS A 302 -20.53 -53.54 32.70
C LYS A 302 -21.73 -53.50 33.64
N ALA A 303 -22.39 -52.34 33.78
CA ALA A 303 -23.62 -52.21 34.57
C ALA A 303 -24.73 -53.13 34.04
N LEU A 304 -24.81 -53.31 32.71
CA LEU A 304 -25.75 -54.23 32.08
C LEU A 304 -25.44 -55.70 32.41
N ALA A 305 -24.16 -56.08 32.40
CA ALA A 305 -23.74 -57.44 32.73
C ALA A 305 -24.02 -57.79 34.21
N GLU A 306 -23.83 -56.84 35.11
CA GLU A 306 -24.16 -56.99 36.54
C GLU A 306 -25.68 -57.13 36.74
N ALA A 307 -26.50 -56.31 36.07
CA ALA A 307 -27.97 -56.41 36.13
C ALA A 307 -28.50 -57.78 35.62
N ILE A 308 -27.91 -58.33 34.55
CA ILE A 308 -28.28 -59.65 34.01
C ILE A 308 -27.87 -60.78 34.97
N SER A 309 -26.72 -60.65 35.65
CA SER A 309 -26.22 -61.59 36.65
C SER A 309 -27.18 -61.74 37.84
N ASP A 310 -27.80 -60.64 38.26
CA ASP A 310 -28.66 -60.60 39.45
C ASP A 310 -30.12 -61.05 39.16
N GLY A 311 -30.39 -61.56 37.96
CA GLY A 311 -31.70 -62.11 37.58
C GLY A 311 -32.77 -61.06 37.23
N GLU A 312 -32.40 -59.78 37.18
CA GLU A 312 -33.28 -58.72 36.71
C GLU A 312 -33.27 -58.68 35.17
N VAL A 313 -34.39 -59.08 34.54
CA VAL A 313 -34.59 -58.85 33.10
C VAL A 313 -34.82 -57.35 32.91
N PRO A 314 -33.93 -56.63 32.19
CA PRO A 314 -34.13 -55.19 31.99
C PRO A 314 -35.43 -54.95 31.21
N ALA A 315 -36.36 -54.23 31.84
CA ALA A 315 -37.71 -53.98 31.31
C ALA A 315 -37.76 -52.98 30.14
N GLN A 316 -36.61 -52.55 29.59
CA GLN A 316 -36.53 -51.54 28.53
C GLN A 316 -35.53 -51.99 27.44
N PRO A 317 -35.69 -51.50 26.19
CA PRO A 317 -34.97 -52.04 25.03
C PRO A 317 -33.46 -52.00 25.23
N LEU A 318 -32.75 -53.03 24.72
CA LEU A 318 -31.29 -53.25 24.83
C LEU A 318 -30.41 -52.07 24.39
N PHE A 319 -30.98 -51.11 23.67
CA PHE A 319 -30.47 -49.77 23.55
C PHE A 319 -31.51 -48.87 24.18
N ALA A 320 -31.21 -48.27 25.35
CA ALA A 320 -31.80 -46.97 25.58
C ALA A 320 -31.47 -46.16 24.33
N LYS A 321 -32.49 -45.65 23.61
CA LYS A 321 -32.27 -44.47 22.76
C LYS A 321 -31.32 -43.61 23.57
N PRO A 322 -30.09 -43.34 23.09
CA PRO A 322 -29.06 -42.74 23.90
C PRO A 322 -29.75 -41.63 24.68
N ALA A 323 -29.73 -41.69 26.02
CA ALA A 323 -30.37 -40.65 26.85
C ALA A 323 -29.98 -39.35 26.17
N PRO A 324 -30.94 -38.63 25.55
CA PRO A 324 -30.74 -37.85 24.33
C PRO A 324 -29.36 -37.24 24.43
N SER A 325 -28.38 -37.77 23.68
CA SER A 325 -26.94 -37.43 23.78
C SER A 325 -26.80 -35.93 23.64
N ALA A 326 -26.99 -35.19 24.74
CA ALA A 326 -27.65 -33.89 24.70
C ALA A 326 -28.35 -33.70 23.35
N ALA A 327 -29.31 -34.59 22.99
CA ALA A 327 -29.81 -34.71 21.62
C ALA A 327 -30.13 -33.31 21.25
N ALA A 328 -29.31 -32.79 20.32
CA ALA A 328 -28.98 -31.39 20.21
C ALA A 328 -30.24 -30.67 20.61
N LYS A 329 -30.23 -30.02 21.80
CA LYS A 329 -31.32 -29.13 22.18
C LYS A 329 -31.73 -28.52 20.87
N ALA A 330 -32.97 -28.76 20.46
CA ALA A 330 -33.58 -28.13 19.32
C ALA A 330 -33.72 -26.63 19.67
N ASN A 331 -32.59 -25.98 19.95
CA ASN A 331 -32.28 -24.70 19.41
C ASN A 331 -32.42 -24.93 17.91
N GLY A 332 -33.40 -24.27 17.29
CA GLY A 332 -33.54 -24.22 15.84
C GLY A 332 -32.19 -23.85 15.22
N LYS A 333 -31.41 -24.87 14.87
CA LYS A 333 -30.19 -24.72 14.12
C LYS A 333 -30.62 -24.70 12.68
N GLU A 334 -30.81 -23.49 12.19
CA GLU A 334 -30.96 -23.25 10.77
C GLU A 334 -29.73 -23.81 10.05
N ASP A 335 -29.96 -24.66 9.05
CA ASP A 335 -28.90 -25.11 8.16
C ASP A 335 -28.45 -23.95 7.26
N ASP A 336 -27.17 -23.98 6.90
CA ASP A 336 -26.62 -23.08 5.90
C ASP A 336 -26.97 -23.59 4.50
N LEU A 337 -28.15 -23.21 4.01
CA LEU A 337 -28.65 -23.60 2.69
C LEU A 337 -27.73 -23.15 1.54
N THR A 338 -26.79 -22.22 1.79
CA THR A 338 -25.82 -21.79 0.77
C THR A 338 -24.79 -22.87 0.41
N ARG A 339 -24.78 -24.00 1.12
CA ARG A 339 -23.97 -25.18 0.77
C ARG A 339 -24.47 -25.94 -0.46
N ILE A 340 -25.71 -25.68 -0.89
CA ILE A 340 -26.28 -26.26 -2.11
C ILE A 340 -25.91 -25.38 -3.29
N GLU A 341 -25.35 -26.00 -4.32
CA GLU A 341 -24.90 -25.28 -5.50
C GLU A 341 -26.10 -24.69 -6.25
N GLY A 342 -26.06 -23.37 -6.47
CA GLY A 342 -27.17 -22.60 -7.03
C GLY A 342 -27.99 -21.82 -6.00
N ILE A 343 -27.83 -22.07 -4.70
CA ILE A 343 -28.47 -21.30 -3.62
C ILE A 343 -27.50 -20.22 -3.13
N GLY A 344 -27.68 -18.98 -3.60
CA GLY A 344 -26.97 -17.80 -3.09
C GLY A 344 -27.62 -17.23 -1.81
N PRO A 345 -26.99 -16.23 -1.15
CA PRO A 345 -27.47 -15.65 0.12
C PRO A 345 -28.92 -15.12 0.07
N LYS A 346 -29.32 -14.51 -1.06
CA LYS A 346 -30.68 -13.98 -1.25
C LYS A 346 -31.73 -15.10 -1.37
N ILE A 347 -31.39 -16.18 -2.06
CA ILE A 347 -32.27 -17.34 -2.24
C ILE A 347 -32.38 -18.10 -0.91
N ALA A 348 -31.26 -18.28 -0.19
CA ALA A 348 -31.28 -18.88 1.15
C ALA A 348 -32.19 -18.10 2.12
N ALA A 349 -32.14 -16.76 2.07
CA ALA A 349 -33.04 -15.92 2.88
C ALA A 349 -34.52 -16.08 2.48
N ALA A 350 -34.82 -16.16 1.18
CA ALA A 350 -36.18 -16.40 0.68
C ALA A 350 -36.74 -17.77 1.10
N LEU A 351 -35.93 -18.82 1.03
CA LEU A 351 -36.31 -20.17 1.45
C LEU A 351 -36.55 -20.24 2.96
N LYS A 352 -35.71 -19.59 3.77
CA LYS A 352 -35.93 -19.47 5.21
C LYS A 352 -37.20 -18.69 5.54
N ALA A 353 -37.50 -17.62 4.81
CA ALA A 353 -38.75 -16.88 4.99
C ALA A 353 -39.99 -17.72 4.65
N ALA A 354 -39.85 -18.72 3.78
CA ALA A 354 -40.89 -19.69 3.44
C ALA A 354 -40.96 -20.90 4.39
N GLY A 355 -40.22 -20.89 5.52
CA GLY A 355 -40.24 -21.97 6.52
C GLY A 355 -39.28 -23.14 6.25
N LEU A 356 -38.46 -23.05 5.20
CA LEU A 356 -37.44 -24.05 4.87
C LEU A 356 -36.12 -23.65 5.55
N HIS A 357 -35.94 -24.08 6.80
CA HIS A 357 -34.77 -23.74 7.61
C HIS A 357 -33.71 -24.84 7.64
N THR A 358 -34.02 -26.04 7.14
CA THR A 358 -33.14 -27.23 7.21
C THR A 358 -32.97 -27.91 5.85
N PHE A 359 -31.87 -28.66 5.67
CA PHE A 359 -31.65 -29.48 4.47
C PHE A 359 -32.74 -30.56 4.33
N GLY A 360 -33.26 -31.10 5.43
CA GLY A 360 -34.33 -32.09 5.40
C GLY A 360 -35.63 -31.53 4.83
N GLN A 361 -36.01 -30.31 5.25
CA GLN A 361 -37.18 -29.61 4.69
C GLN A 361 -36.99 -29.29 3.21
N LEU A 362 -35.80 -28.83 2.83
CA LEU A 362 -35.49 -28.52 1.43
C LEU A 362 -35.46 -29.78 0.54
N ALA A 363 -35.10 -30.94 1.08
CA ALA A 363 -35.11 -32.21 0.36
C ALA A 363 -36.52 -32.77 0.12
N GLN A 364 -37.47 -32.41 0.98
CA GLN A 364 -38.87 -32.84 0.89
C GLN A 364 -39.75 -31.83 0.13
N ALA A 365 -39.28 -30.60 -0.06
CA ALA A 365 -40.01 -29.56 -0.78
C ALA A 365 -40.20 -29.94 -2.25
N SER A 366 -41.43 -29.80 -2.72
CA SER A 366 -41.78 -29.96 -4.13
C SER A 366 -41.23 -28.80 -4.97
N GLU A 367 -41.07 -29.04 -6.28
CA GLU A 367 -40.58 -28.00 -7.19
C GLU A 367 -41.48 -26.76 -7.20
N ASP A 368 -42.79 -26.95 -7.03
CA ASP A 368 -43.79 -25.89 -7.01
C ASP A 368 -43.72 -25.06 -5.71
N GLU A 369 -43.47 -25.69 -4.56
CA GLU A 369 -43.23 -24.99 -3.29
C GLU A 369 -41.97 -24.12 -3.36
N LEU A 370 -40.90 -24.62 -3.99
CA LEU A 370 -39.66 -23.86 -4.19
C LEU A 370 -39.86 -22.67 -5.15
N LYS A 371 -40.63 -22.88 -6.23
CA LYS A 371 -41.00 -21.79 -7.16
C LYS A 371 -41.80 -20.71 -6.44
N ALA A 372 -42.80 -21.11 -5.65
CA ALA A 372 -43.64 -20.20 -4.88
C ALA A 372 -42.82 -19.39 -3.87
N ALA A 373 -41.89 -20.02 -3.15
CA ALA A 373 -41.00 -19.35 -2.19
C ALA A 373 -40.10 -18.28 -2.84
N ILE A 374 -39.54 -18.59 -4.02
CA ILE A 374 -38.67 -17.65 -4.76
C ILE A 374 -39.49 -16.49 -5.35
N GLN A 375 -40.67 -16.78 -5.89
CA GLN A 375 -41.58 -15.77 -6.47
C GLN A 375 -42.16 -14.84 -5.41
N ALA A 376 -42.53 -15.36 -4.24
CA ALA A 376 -42.99 -14.55 -3.10
C ALA A 376 -41.92 -13.55 -2.62
N ALA A 377 -40.64 -13.87 -2.78
CA ALA A 377 -39.53 -12.97 -2.49
C ALA A 377 -39.15 -12.01 -3.64
N GLY A 378 -39.90 -12.01 -4.75
CA GLY A 378 -39.64 -11.17 -5.92
C GLY A 378 -38.34 -11.51 -6.66
N LEU A 379 -37.82 -12.73 -6.49
CA LEU A 379 -36.57 -13.19 -7.11
C LEU A 379 -36.83 -13.92 -8.43
N ARG A 380 -35.88 -13.83 -9.36
CA ARG A 380 -35.93 -14.59 -10.62
C ARG A 380 -35.67 -16.07 -10.32
N LEU A 381 -36.46 -16.95 -10.93
CA LEU A 381 -36.29 -18.40 -10.84
C LEU A 381 -34.88 -18.82 -11.26
N ALA A 382 -34.21 -19.54 -10.36
CA ALA A 382 -32.87 -20.05 -10.62
C ALA A 382 -32.94 -21.27 -11.55
N PRO A 383 -32.13 -21.34 -12.61
CA PRO A 383 -32.11 -22.50 -13.51
C PRO A 383 -31.56 -23.78 -12.86
N SER A 384 -30.99 -23.69 -11.66
CA SER A 384 -30.51 -24.81 -10.84
C SER A 384 -31.59 -25.44 -9.95
N LEU A 385 -32.80 -24.88 -9.90
CA LEU A 385 -33.88 -25.29 -8.99
C LEU A 385 -34.16 -26.81 -8.98
N PRO A 386 -34.16 -27.53 -10.13
CA PRO A 386 -34.45 -28.97 -10.16
C PRO A 386 -33.43 -29.85 -9.40
N THR A 387 -32.23 -29.35 -9.12
CA THR A 387 -31.18 -30.14 -8.45
C THR A 387 -31.13 -29.89 -6.95
N TRP A 388 -31.88 -28.92 -6.42
CA TRP A 388 -31.79 -28.52 -5.02
C TRP A 388 -32.29 -29.58 -4.05
N ALA A 389 -33.41 -30.23 -4.36
CA ALA A 389 -33.96 -31.30 -3.50
C ALA A 389 -33.02 -32.51 -3.43
N GLU A 390 -32.43 -32.91 -4.56
CA GLU A 390 -31.46 -34.00 -4.65
C GLU A 390 -30.18 -33.66 -3.89
N GLN A 391 -29.59 -32.47 -4.10
CA GLN A 391 -28.44 -32.01 -3.31
C GLN A 391 -28.77 -31.93 -1.81
N ALA A 392 -29.95 -31.43 -1.45
CA ALA A 392 -30.40 -31.32 -0.07
C ALA A 392 -30.56 -32.69 0.60
N SER A 393 -30.96 -33.73 -0.14
CA SER A 393 -31.07 -35.10 0.38
C SER A 393 -29.71 -35.69 0.81
N TYR A 394 -28.65 -35.42 0.05
CA TYR A 394 -27.28 -35.80 0.42
C TYR A 394 -26.80 -35.00 1.64
N ALA A 395 -27.13 -33.71 1.72
CA ALA A 395 -26.80 -32.88 2.87
C ALA A 395 -27.56 -33.30 4.14
N ALA A 396 -28.85 -33.63 4.01
CA ALA A 396 -29.72 -34.06 5.11
C ALA A 396 -29.33 -35.43 5.68
N SER A 397 -28.84 -36.34 4.83
CA SER A 397 -28.31 -37.65 5.26
C SER A 397 -26.87 -37.59 5.80
N GLY A 398 -26.24 -36.40 5.80
CA GLY A 398 -24.84 -36.23 6.22
C GLY A 398 -23.81 -36.80 5.23
N ASN A 399 -24.24 -37.22 4.05
CA ASN A 399 -23.38 -37.76 2.99
C ASN A 399 -22.71 -36.63 2.18
N TRP A 400 -21.76 -35.94 2.82
CA TRP A 400 -21.03 -34.81 2.22
C TRP A 400 -20.15 -35.20 1.05
N ASP A 401 -19.64 -36.43 1.02
CA ASP A 401 -18.81 -36.92 -0.09
C ASP A 401 -19.66 -37.24 -1.32
N GLY A 402 -20.86 -37.80 -1.13
CA GLY A 402 -21.88 -37.95 -2.17
C GLY A 402 -22.33 -36.60 -2.73
N LEU A 403 -22.56 -35.61 -1.87
CA LEU A 403 -22.90 -34.24 -2.30
C LEU A 403 -21.79 -33.64 -3.18
N LYS A 404 -20.52 -33.75 -2.78
CA LYS A 404 -19.39 -33.24 -3.58
C LYS A 404 -19.23 -33.99 -4.90
N ALA A 405 -19.49 -35.29 -4.92
CA ALA A 405 -19.46 -36.07 -6.15
C ALA A 405 -20.56 -35.61 -7.12
N LEU A 406 -21.77 -35.36 -6.63
CA LEU A 406 -22.87 -34.80 -7.40
C LEU A 406 -22.53 -33.39 -7.90
N GLN A 407 -22.03 -32.49 -7.05
CA GLN A 407 -21.66 -31.12 -7.45
C GLN A 407 -20.58 -31.08 -8.54
N LYS A 408 -19.67 -32.06 -8.59
CA LYS A 408 -18.68 -32.16 -9.68
C LYS A 408 -19.30 -32.51 -11.04
N THR A 409 -20.46 -33.15 -11.08
CA THR A 409 -21.17 -33.46 -12.33
C THR A 409 -22.10 -32.33 -12.76
N LEU A 410 -22.33 -31.33 -11.89
CA LEU A 410 -23.16 -30.18 -12.18
C LEU A 410 -22.34 -29.04 -12.79
N VAL A 411 -22.92 -28.31 -13.75
CA VAL A 411 -22.36 -27.07 -14.30
C VAL A 411 -23.17 -25.90 -13.77
N GLY A 412 -22.69 -25.26 -12.70
CA GLY A 412 -23.39 -24.15 -12.05
C GLY A 412 -24.72 -24.59 -11.42
N GLY A 413 -24.73 -25.75 -10.77
CA GLY A 413 -25.91 -26.34 -10.11
C GLY A 413 -26.92 -27.00 -11.04
N ARG A 414 -26.59 -27.25 -12.32
CA ARG A 414 -27.47 -27.92 -13.30
C ARG A 414 -26.89 -29.26 -13.71
N LYS A 415 -27.75 -30.26 -13.93
CA LYS A 415 -27.33 -31.50 -14.62
C LYS A 415 -26.85 -31.12 -16.02
N ALA A 416 -25.66 -31.59 -16.40
CA ALA A 416 -25.04 -31.32 -17.69
C ALA A 416 -25.93 -31.73 -18.87
#